data_AF-A0A962BNR0-F1
#
_entry.id   AF-A0A962BNR0-F1
#
_cell.length_a   1.000
_cell.length_b   1.000
_cell.length_c   1.000
_cell.angle_alpha   90.00
_cell.angle_beta   90.00
_cell.angle_gamma   90.00
#
_symmetry.space_group_name_H-M   'P 1'
#
loop_
_entity.id
_entity.type
_entity.pdbx_description
1 polymer ?
#
loop_
_entity_poly.entity_id
_entity_poly.type
_entity_poly.pdbx_seq_one_letter_code
_entity_poly.pdbx_strand_id
1 'polypeptide(L)'
;MINVYLNPSSLQANVAEARRHPEGPFADAGFAVERLLASGVDPNDVCLAMRQAVYEATFSTLYALGDPGVDDDDVFMLFEELLTSDPSGLEGRTSSVKP
;
A
#
# COMPACT_ATOMS: atom_id res chain seq x y z
N MET A 1 -10.31 5.17 -1.66
CA MET A 1 -10.61 6.36 -0.82
C MET A 1 -9.30 6.78 -0.18
N ILE A 2 -8.80 8.00 -0.47
CA ILE A 2 -7.55 8.50 0.14
C ILE A 2 -7.76 8.52 1.66
N ASN A 3 -6.92 7.79 2.41
CA ASN A 3 -7.01 7.76 3.85
C ASN A 3 -6.55 9.11 4.43
N VAL A 4 -7.50 10.02 4.65
CA VAL A 4 -7.28 11.33 5.29
C VAL A 4 -6.76 11.21 6.72
N TYR A 5 -6.79 10.01 7.31
CA TYR A 5 -6.29 9.70 8.64
C TYR A 5 -4.89 9.10 8.64
N LEU A 6 -4.17 9.06 7.51
CA LEU A 6 -2.80 8.59 7.49
C LEU A 6 -1.89 9.58 8.24
N ASN A 7 -1.65 9.30 9.51
CA ASN A 7 -0.92 10.12 10.47
C ASN A 7 -0.01 9.24 11.34
N PRO A 8 0.88 9.82 12.17
CA PRO A 8 1.80 9.02 12.98
C PRO A 8 1.14 7.95 13.87
N SER A 9 -0.07 8.18 14.41
CA SER A 9 -0.77 7.16 15.21
C SER A 9 -1.32 6.02 14.37
N SER A 10 -1.70 6.27 13.12
CA SER A 10 -2.10 5.22 12.18
C SER A 10 -0.93 4.28 11.80
N LEU A 11 0.32 4.75 11.82
CA LEU A 11 1.49 3.89 11.60
C LEU A 11 1.59 2.81 12.69
N GLN A 12 1.35 3.18 13.95
CA GLN A 12 1.37 2.23 15.05
C GLN A 12 0.23 1.21 14.96
N ALA A 13 -0.94 1.61 14.46
CA ALA A 13 -2.03 0.69 14.19
C ALA A 13 -1.66 -0.32 13.08
N ASN A 14 -0.97 0.11 12.03
CA ASN A 14 -0.48 -0.77 10.97
C ASN A 14 0.55 -1.79 11.50
N VAL A 15 1.48 -1.33 12.34
CA VAL A 15 2.46 -2.23 13.00
C VAL A 15 1.73 -3.23 13.91
N ALA A 16 0.75 -2.77 14.69
CA ALA A 16 -0.02 -3.65 15.56
C ALA A 16 -0.81 -4.71 14.78
N GLU A 17 -1.41 -4.34 13.65
CA GLU A 17 -2.15 -5.28 12.80
C GLU A 17 -1.21 -6.28 12.13
N ALA A 18 -0.05 -5.84 11.63
CA ALA A 18 0.97 -6.74 11.08
C ALA A 18 1.50 -7.75 12.12
N ARG A 19 1.69 -7.31 13.36
CA ARG A 19 2.06 -8.22 14.46
C ARG A 19 0.94 -9.20 14.81
N ARG A 20 -0.32 -8.78 14.72
CA ARG A 20 -1.50 -9.62 14.99
C ARG A 20 -1.69 -10.67 13.90
N HIS A 21 -1.42 -10.32 12.65
CA HIS A 21 -1.51 -11.19 11.48
C HIS A 21 -0.22 -11.14 10.65
N PRO A 22 0.84 -11.83 11.07
CA PRO A 22 2.15 -11.77 10.39
C PRO A 22 2.13 -12.26 8.94
N GLU A 23 1.19 -13.12 8.59
CA GLU A 23 0.98 -13.62 7.21
C GLU A 23 -0.17 -12.90 6.49
N GLY A 24 -0.77 -11.89 7.14
CA GLY A 24 -1.84 -11.10 6.56
C GLY A 24 -1.34 -10.22 5.40
N PRO A 25 -2.24 -9.78 4.51
CA PRO A 25 -1.90 -8.84 3.44
C PRO A 25 -1.15 -7.62 3.97
N PHE A 26 -0.09 -7.19 3.26
CA PHE A 26 0.75 -6.04 3.62
C PHE A 26 1.40 -6.09 5.02
N ALA A 27 1.46 -7.24 5.70
CA ALA A 27 2.12 -7.32 7.01
C ALA A 27 3.63 -7.04 6.93
N ASP A 28 4.26 -7.34 5.79
CA ASP A 28 5.64 -6.96 5.47
C ASP A 28 5.86 -5.44 5.41
N ALA A 29 4.91 -4.70 4.83
CA ALA A 29 4.89 -3.25 4.86
C ALA A 29 4.74 -2.73 6.30
N GLY A 30 3.89 -3.34 7.11
CA GLY A 30 3.78 -3.04 8.55
C GLY A 30 5.09 -3.26 9.30
N PHE A 31 5.77 -4.39 9.07
CA PHE A 31 7.09 -4.65 9.65
C PHE A 31 8.18 -3.73 9.09
N ALA A 32 8.09 -3.30 7.84
CA ALA A 32 9.00 -2.30 7.28
C ALA A 32 8.83 -0.94 7.95
N VAL A 33 7.58 -0.50 8.18
CA VAL A 33 7.27 0.70 8.96
C VAL A 33 7.82 0.58 10.38
N GLU A 34 7.66 -0.57 11.03
CA GLU A 34 8.23 -0.81 12.36
C GLU A 34 9.76 -0.59 12.38
N ARG A 35 10.48 -1.15 11.40
CA ARG A 35 11.94 -0.98 11.28
C ARG A 35 12.35 0.48 11.03
N LEU A 36 11.62 1.19 10.16
CA LEU A 36 11.88 2.61 9.88
C LEU A 36 11.73 3.45 11.16
N LEU A 37 10.65 3.26 11.91
CA LEU A 37 10.43 3.95 13.18
C LEU A 37 11.50 3.60 14.21
N ALA A 38 11.90 2.33 14.32
CA ALA A 38 12.95 1.89 15.22
C ALA A 38 14.33 2.46 14.88
N SER A 39 14.59 2.79 13.60
CA SER A 39 15.83 3.47 13.16
C SER A 39 15.85 4.98 13.43
N GLY A 40 14.76 5.55 13.94
CA GLY A 40 14.67 6.98 14.27
C GLY A 40 14.22 7.87 13.11
N VAL A 41 13.66 7.31 12.03
CA VAL A 41 13.00 8.10 10.98
C VAL A 41 11.81 8.83 11.58
N ASP A 42 11.63 10.11 11.21
CA ASP A 42 10.47 10.88 11.66
C ASP A 42 9.17 10.20 11.14
N PRO A 43 8.22 9.86 12.03
CA PRO A 43 6.94 9.29 11.61
C PRO A 43 6.21 10.12 10.55
N ASN A 44 6.41 11.44 10.52
CA ASN A 44 5.82 12.32 9.51
C ASN A 44 6.40 12.07 8.12
N ASP A 45 7.69 11.78 8.00
CA ASP A 45 8.32 11.48 6.70
C ASP A 45 7.78 10.16 6.13
N VAL A 46 7.59 9.16 6.98
CA VAL A 46 6.93 7.89 6.61
C VAL A 46 5.50 8.16 6.13
N CYS A 47 4.75 9.00 6.86
CA CYS A 47 3.39 9.37 6.46
C CYS A 47 3.36 10.12 5.13
N LEU A 48 4.32 11.02 4.87
CA LEU A 48 4.39 11.78 3.61
C LEU A 48 4.61 10.84 2.42
N ALA A 49 5.57 9.92 2.52
CA ALA A 49 5.84 8.95 1.47
C ALA A 49 4.62 8.05 1.19
N MET A 50 3.99 7.53 2.24
CA MET A 50 2.79 6.70 2.10
C MET A 50 1.60 7.48 1.53
N ARG A 51 1.39 8.74 1.93
CA ARG A 51 0.32 9.59 1.37
C ARG A 51 0.53 9.85 -0.11
N GLN A 52 1.77 10.11 -0.54
CA GLN A 52 2.09 10.30 -1.95
C GLN A 52 1.72 9.04 -2.75
N ALA A 53 2.18 7.86 -2.32
CA ALA A 53 1.87 6.59 -3.00
C ALA A 53 0.36 6.33 -3.09
N VAL A 54 -0.39 6.55 -2.00
CA VAL A 54 -1.86 6.40 -1.98
C VAL A 54 -2.53 7.40 -2.91
N TYR A 55 -2.07 8.65 -2.92
CA TYR A 55 -2.61 9.68 -3.78
C TYR A 55 -2.35 9.36 -5.26
N GLU A 56 -1.11 9.04 -5.63
CA GLU A 56 -0.73 8.68 -7.00
C GLU A 56 -1.50 7.46 -7.50
N ALA A 57 -1.59 6.39 -6.71
CA ALA A 57 -2.36 5.20 -7.06
C ALA A 57 -3.84 5.54 -7.26
N THR A 58 -4.45 6.26 -6.30
CA THR A 58 -5.87 6.63 -6.41
C THR A 58 -6.13 7.55 -7.59
N PHE A 59 -5.29 8.56 -7.79
CA PHE A 59 -5.41 9.50 -8.90
C PHE A 59 -5.26 8.77 -10.24
N SER A 60 -4.23 7.94 -10.39
CA SER A 60 -3.97 7.20 -11.64
C SER A 60 -5.14 6.27 -11.98
N THR A 61 -5.67 5.55 -10.99
CA THR A 61 -6.88 4.73 -11.18
C THR A 61 -8.06 5.58 -11.61
N LEU A 62 -8.38 6.67 -10.90
CA LEU A 62 -9.51 7.54 -11.24
C LEU A 62 -9.33 8.22 -12.60
N TYR A 63 -8.10 8.55 -12.97
CA TYR A 63 -7.76 9.15 -14.25
C TYR A 63 -7.98 8.16 -15.39
N ALA A 64 -7.50 6.91 -15.24
CA ALA A 64 -7.73 5.84 -16.22
C ALA A 64 -9.22 5.58 -16.43
N LEU A 65 -10.02 5.58 -15.36
CA LEU A 65 -11.49 5.44 -15.43
C LEU A 65 -12.19 6.59 -16.17
N GLY A 66 -11.58 7.77 -16.20
CA GLY A 66 -12.15 8.98 -16.81
C GLY A 66 -11.63 9.28 -18.21
N ASP A 67 -10.69 8.48 -18.72
CA ASP A 67 -10.10 8.66 -20.04
C ASP A 67 -11.07 8.15 -21.13
N PRO A 68 -11.51 8.99 -22.08
CA PRO A 68 -12.44 8.59 -23.13
C PRO A 68 -11.89 7.53 -24.10
N GLY A 69 -10.59 7.19 -24.02
CA GLY A 69 -9.97 6.11 -24.78
C GLY A 69 -9.98 4.73 -24.10
N VAL A 70 -10.42 4.64 -22.85
CA VAL A 70 -10.55 3.40 -22.08
C VAL A 70 -11.99 2.90 -22.23
N ASP A 71 -12.19 1.70 -22.75
CA ASP A 71 -13.54 1.11 -22.81
C ASP A 71 -13.93 0.50 -21.46
N ASP A 72 -15.22 0.21 -21.26
CA ASP A 72 -15.69 -0.34 -19.98
C ASP A 72 -15.00 -1.67 -19.64
N ASP A 73 -14.60 -2.48 -20.62
CA ASP A 73 -13.94 -3.79 -20.42
C ASP A 73 -12.48 -3.63 -19.92
N ASP A 74 -11.76 -2.59 -20.36
CA ASP A 74 -10.41 -2.25 -19.87
C ASP A 74 -10.41 -1.91 -18.37
N VAL A 75 -11.50 -1.30 -17.89
CA VAL A 75 -11.69 -0.98 -16.47
C VAL A 75 -11.96 -2.22 -15.62
N PHE A 76 -12.72 -3.19 -16.15
CA PHE A 76 -13.10 -4.38 -15.39
C PHE A 76 -11.90 -5.26 -15.04
N MET A 77 -10.81 -5.21 -15.80
CA MET A 77 -9.59 -5.99 -15.54
C MET A 77 -8.50 -5.23 -14.77
N LEU A 78 -8.71 -3.94 -14.49
CA LEU A 78 -7.70 -3.09 -13.85
C LEU A 78 -7.24 -3.61 -12.48
N PHE A 79 -8.13 -4.28 -11.73
CA PHE A 79 -7.76 -4.89 -10.46
C PHE A 79 -6.85 -6.12 -10.62
N GLU A 80 -6.99 -6.88 -11.72
CA GLU A 80 -6.10 -8.01 -12.05
C GLU A 80 -4.74 -7.52 -12.55
N GLU A 81 -4.72 -6.46 -13.35
CA GLU A 81 -3.47 -5.78 -13.71
C GLU A 81 -2.75 -5.24 -12.47
N LEU A 82 -3.47 -4.67 -11.50
CA LEU A 82 -2.88 -4.18 -10.26
C LEU A 82 -2.24 -5.30 -9.43
N LEU A 83 -2.88 -6.48 -9.37
CA LEU A 83 -2.34 -7.65 -8.67
C LEU A 83 -1.06 -8.16 -9.33
N THR A 84 -1.05 -8.23 -10.66
CA THR A 84 0.10 -8.72 -11.45
C THR A 84 1.23 -7.69 -11.61
N SER A 85 0.95 -6.40 -11.36
CA SER A 85 1.92 -5.30 -11.41
C SER A 85 2.79 -5.21 -10.16
N ASP A 86 2.49 -5.97 -9.10
CA ASP A 86 3.36 -6.07 -7.94
C ASP A 86 4.73 -6.60 -8.38
N PRO A 87 5.82 -5.79 -8.31
CA PRO A 87 7.13 -6.22 -8.77
C PRO A 87 7.73 -7.35 -7.93
N SER A 88 7.16 -7.65 -6.75
CA SER A 88 7.51 -8.83 -5.97
C SER A 88 6.87 -10.12 -6.48
N GLY A 89 5.83 -10.02 -7.33
CA GLY A 89 5.05 -11.15 -7.84
C GLY A 89 4.16 -11.83 -6.80
N LEU A 90 3.95 -11.20 -5.63
CA LEU A 90 3.20 -11.76 -4.51
C LEU A 90 1.79 -11.20 -4.39
N GLU A 91 1.41 -10.29 -5.30
CA GLU A 91 0.08 -9.69 -5.36
C GLU A 91 -0.32 -9.03 -4.03
N GLY A 92 0.63 -8.36 -3.37
CA GLY A 92 0.45 -7.73 -2.05
C GLY A 92 0.45 -8.69 -0.86
N ARG A 93 0.76 -9.97 -1.08
CA ARG A 93 1.03 -10.94 0.00
C ARG A 93 2.45 -10.79 0.49
N THR A 94 2.67 -11.14 1.75
CA THR A 94 4.01 -11.13 2.32
C THR A 94 4.90 -12.13 1.60
N SER A 95 6.12 -11.72 1.27
CA SER A 95 7.15 -12.72 0.96
C SER A 95 7.35 -13.52 2.24
N SER A 96 7.07 -14.82 2.21
CA SER A 96 7.42 -15.68 3.33
C SER A 96 8.95 -15.71 3.42
N VAL A 97 9.55 -14.71 4.08
CA VAL A 97 10.91 -14.83 4.57
C VAL A 97 10.85 -15.83 5.71
N LYS A 98 11.01 -17.10 5.35
CA LYS A 98 11.28 -18.16 6.30
C LYS A 98 12.59 -17.81 7.03
N PRO A 99 12.66 -17.96 8.36
CA PRO A 99 13.85 -17.62 9.15
C PRO A 99 15.11 -18.35 8.70
#